data_AF-K4AL07-F1
#
_entry.id   AF-K4AL07-F1
#
_cell.length_a   1.000
_cell.length_b   1.000
_cell.length_c   1.000
_cell.angle_alpha   90.00
_cell.angle_beta   90.00
_cell.angle_gamma   90.00
#
_symmetry.space_group_name_H-M   'P 1'
#
loop_
_entity.id
_entity.type
_entity.pdbx_description
1 polymer ?
#
loop_
_entity_poly.entity_id
_entity_poly.type
_entity_poly.pdbx_seq_one_letter_code
_entity_poly.pdbx_strand_id
1 'polypeptide(L)'
;MEVDALYNPTVSANIISSSLVLTFLVDKPLEPTDRTFWSSSGDLVEEHGFLQSVSIGHRDVEDTRDFHVFEVQDFDILIGHPIENFLLDAPILGKLDV
;
A
#
# COMPACT_ATOMS: atom_id res chain seq x y z
N MET A 1 15.67 -3.44 6.67
CA MET A 1 15.07 -2.28 5.99
C MET A 1 13.81 -1.99 6.76
N GLU A 2 13.65 -0.77 7.23
CA GLU A 2 12.40 -0.31 7.84
C GLU A 2 11.46 0.01 6.68
N VAL A 3 10.22 -0.49 6.74
CA VAL A 3 9.20 -0.23 5.73
C VAL A 3 8.38 0.96 6.20
N ASP A 4 8.31 2.03 5.40
CA ASP A 4 7.53 3.23 5.76
C ASP A 4 6.07 3.06 5.33
N ALA A 5 5.19 2.76 6.29
CA ALA A 5 3.76 2.64 6.04
C ALA A 5 2.98 3.87 6.48
N LEU A 6 2.01 4.29 5.67
CA LEU A 6 1.08 5.36 5.95
C LEU A 6 -0.35 4.82 6.06
N TYR A 7 -1.11 5.28 7.04
CA TYR A 7 -2.56 5.08 7.08
C TYR A 7 -3.28 6.36 6.67
N ASN A 8 -4.09 6.27 5.60
CA ASN A 8 -4.93 7.37 5.17
C ASN A 8 -6.30 6.86 4.64
N PRO A 9 -7.33 6.78 5.49
CA PRO A 9 -8.63 6.22 5.13
C PRO A 9 -9.41 7.06 4.11
N THR A 10 -8.92 8.26 3.77
CA THR A 10 -9.53 9.08 2.70
C THR A 10 -9.11 8.61 1.30
N VAL A 11 -7.98 7.92 1.19
CA VAL A 11 -7.54 7.26 -0.04
C VAL A 11 -8.27 5.93 -0.09
N SER A 12 -9.24 5.74 -0.97
CA SER A 12 -10.05 4.51 -1.05
C SER A 12 -9.33 3.34 -1.76
N ALA A 13 -8.02 3.25 -1.59
CA ALA A 13 -7.16 2.26 -2.24
C ALA A 13 -5.92 2.00 -1.37
N ASN A 14 -5.48 0.74 -1.29
CA ASN A 14 -4.17 0.45 -0.72
C ASN A 14 -3.11 0.52 -1.83
N ILE A 15 -1.98 1.15 -1.53
CA ILE A 15 -0.89 1.37 -2.48
C ILE A 15 0.38 0.74 -1.92
N ILE A 16 1.16 0.11 -2.79
CA ILE A 16 2.50 -0.39 -2.49
C ILE A 16 3.50 0.15 -3.52
N SER A 17 4.67 0.56 -3.07
CA SER A 17 5.71 1.05 -3.96
C SER A 17 6.29 -0.08 -4.81
N SER A 18 6.56 0.20 -6.08
CA SER A 18 7.19 -0.76 -6.99
C SER A 18 8.56 -1.22 -6.48
N SER A 19 9.31 -0.34 -5.80
CA SER A 19 10.58 -0.66 -5.14
C SER A 19 10.42 -1.70 -4.03
N LEU A 20 9.37 -1.59 -3.21
CA LEU A 20 9.09 -2.57 -2.16
C LEU A 20 8.67 -3.92 -2.75
N VAL A 21 7.85 -3.92 -3.79
CA VAL A 21 7.48 -5.14 -4.53
C VAL A 21 8.70 -5.84 -5.09
N LEU A 22 9.61 -5.11 -5.73
CA LEU A 22 10.87 -5.65 -6.26
C LEU A 22 11.81 -6.18 -5.18
N THR A 23 11.66 -5.74 -3.93
CA THR A 23 12.51 -6.18 -2.82
C THR A 23 11.95 -7.43 -2.14
N PHE A 24 10.64 -7.52 -1.95
CA PHE A 24 10.01 -8.55 -1.11
C PHE A 24 9.04 -9.48 -1.82
N LEU A 25 8.51 -9.10 -2.99
CA LEU A 25 7.42 -9.79 -3.68
C LEU A 25 7.78 -10.15 -5.13
N VAL A 26 9.06 -10.35 -5.43
CA VAL A 26 9.59 -10.65 -6.79
C VAL A 26 8.87 -11.82 -7.46
N ASP A 27 8.50 -12.84 -6.67
CA ASP A 27 7.86 -14.05 -7.18
C ASP A 27 6.34 -13.93 -7.33
N LYS A 28 5.74 -12.85 -6.85
CA LYS A 28 4.29 -12.65 -6.89
C LYS A 28 3.91 -11.93 -8.19
N PRO A 29 3.12 -12.58 -9.08
CA PRO A 29 2.75 -11.96 -10.34
C PRO A 29 1.89 -10.72 -10.11
N LEU A 30 2.17 -9.66 -10.88
CA LEU A 30 1.31 -8.50 -10.98
C LEU A 30 0.20 -8.77 -12.00
N GLU A 31 -1.05 -8.60 -11.58
CA GLU A 31 -2.16 -8.57 -12.52
C GLU A 31 -2.05 -7.30 -13.37
N PRO A 32 -2.07 -7.41 -14.72
CA PRO A 32 -2.01 -6.25 -15.60
C PRO A 32 -3.18 -5.29 -15.36
N THR A 33 -2.92 -4.00 -15.53
CA THR A 33 -3.92 -2.94 -15.37
C THR A 33 -3.62 -1.83 -16.37
N ASP A 34 -4.68 -1.26 -16.95
CA ASP A 34 -4.59 -0.10 -17.85
C ASP A 34 -5.01 1.18 -17.11
N ARG A 35 -4.93 1.19 -15.77
CA ARG A 35 -5.42 2.27 -14.93
C ARG A 35 -4.36 3.33 -14.71
N THR A 36 -4.82 4.58 -14.73
CA THR A 36 -4.01 5.77 -14.44
C THR A 36 -4.70 6.62 -13.39
N PHE A 37 -3.93 7.24 -12.51
CA PHE A 37 -4.45 8.03 -11.40
C PHE A 37 -3.85 9.43 -11.40
N TRP A 38 -4.61 10.41 -10.91
CA TRP A 38 -4.09 11.74 -10.67
C TRP A 38 -3.43 11.80 -9.30
N SER A 39 -2.16 12.14 -9.26
CA SER A 39 -1.45 12.42 -8.02
C SER A 39 -1.95 13.73 -7.39
N SER A 40 -1.59 13.96 -6.13
CA SER A 40 -1.82 15.24 -5.45
C SER A 40 -1.04 16.40 -6.08
N SER A 41 0.04 16.14 -6.82
CA SER A 41 0.75 17.13 -7.64
C SER A 41 0.02 17.48 -8.95
N GLY A 42 -1.02 16.72 -9.31
CA GLY A 42 -1.75 16.88 -10.55
C GLY A 42 -1.09 16.20 -11.75
N ASP A 43 -0.20 15.24 -11.50
CA ASP A 43 0.42 14.41 -12.54
C ASP A 43 -0.40 13.13 -12.75
N LEU A 44 -0.42 12.64 -13.99
CA LEU A 44 -1.03 11.35 -14.31
C LEU A 44 0.02 10.24 -14.07
N VAL A 45 -0.28 9.32 -13.16
CA VAL A 45 0.59 8.21 -12.79
C VAL A 45 -0.01 6.90 -13.27
N GLU A 46 0.77 6.11 -13.98
CA GLU A 46 0.39 4.77 -14.42
C GLU A 46 0.51 3.76 -13.27
N GLU A 47 -0.52 2.94 -13.10
CA GLU A 47 -0.47 1.81 -12.18
C GLU A 47 0.35 0.68 -12.85
N HIS A 48 1.36 0.16 -12.16
CA HIS A 48 2.24 -0.89 -12.68
C HIS A 48 1.59 -2.27 -12.66
N GLY A 49 0.54 -2.42 -11.86
CA GLY A 49 -0.17 -3.68 -11.70
C GLY A 49 -0.86 -3.78 -10.36
N PHE A 50 -1.64 -4.84 -10.21
CA PHE A 50 -2.39 -5.13 -9.00
C PHE A 50 -1.89 -6.40 -8.33
N LEU A 51 -1.68 -6.32 -7.02
CA LEU A 51 -1.27 -7.43 -6.16
C LEU A 51 -2.45 -7.88 -5.31
N GLN A 52 -2.88 -9.13 -5.52
CA GLN A 52 -3.95 -9.74 -4.73
C GLN A 52 -3.42 -10.48 -3.52
N SER A 53 -4.11 -10.41 -2.39
CA SER A 53 -3.83 -11.23 -1.20
C SER A 53 -2.37 -11.13 -0.71
N VAL A 54 -1.94 -9.91 -0.40
CA VAL A 54 -0.66 -9.64 0.28
C VAL A 54 -0.91 -9.62 1.78
N SER A 55 -0.22 -10.48 2.52
CA SER A 55 -0.25 -10.47 3.99
C SER A 55 0.58 -9.32 4.53
N ILE A 56 0.03 -8.60 5.51
CA ILE A 56 0.72 -7.56 6.28
C ILE A 56 0.60 -7.90 7.75
N GLY A 57 1.74 -7.93 8.45
CA GLY A 57 1.78 -8.11 9.89
C GLY A 57 1.88 -6.77 10.62
N HIS A 58 1.19 -6.63 11.76
CA HIS A 58 1.44 -5.59 12.75
C HIS A 58 1.07 -6.11 14.14
N ARG A 59 2.01 -6.03 15.09
CA ARG A 59 1.77 -6.35 16.52
C ARG A 59 0.94 -7.63 16.71
N ASP A 60 1.41 -8.72 16.10
CA ASP A 60 0.81 -10.06 16.14
C ASP A 60 -0.52 -10.28 15.39
N VAL A 61 -1.00 -9.26 14.68
CA VAL A 61 -2.15 -9.37 13.77
C VAL A 61 -1.63 -9.45 12.33
N GLU A 62 -2.06 -10.47 11.59
CA GLU A 62 -1.87 -10.56 10.15
C GLU A 62 -3.18 -10.24 9.45
N ASP A 63 -3.14 -9.38 8.43
CA ASP A 63 -4.28 -9.09 7.57
C ASP A 63 -3.88 -9.21 6.10
N THR A 64 -4.79 -9.74 5.30
CA THR A 64 -4.58 -9.98 3.87
C THR A 64 -5.29 -8.90 3.08
N ARG A 65 -4.55 -8.17 2.26
CA ARG A 65 -5.10 -7.06 1.48
C ARG A 65 -4.61 -7.09 0.05
N ASP A 66 -5.40 -6.47 -0.81
CA ASP A 66 -4.99 -6.20 -2.18
C ASP A 66 -4.37 -4.81 -2.29
N PHE A 67 -3.43 -4.66 -3.22
CA PHE A 67 -2.61 -3.48 -3.41
C PHE A 67 -2.49 -3.06 -4.87
N HIS A 68 -2.57 -1.77 -5.10
CA HIS A 68 -2.19 -1.14 -6.35
C HIS A 68 -0.70 -0.80 -6.31
N VAL A 69 0.04 -1.15 -7.36
CA VAL A 69 1.48 -0.92 -7.44
C VAL A 69 1.76 0.36 -8.22
N PHE A 70 2.53 1.27 -7.62
CA PHE A 70 2.94 2.53 -8.27
C PHE A 70 4.43 2.81 -8.04
N GLU A 71 5.04 3.59 -8.93
CA GLU A 71 6.32 4.22 -8.65
C GLU A 71 6.13 5.42 -7.71
N VAL A 72 6.36 5.20 -6.41
CA VAL A 72 6.21 6.22 -5.34
C VAL A 72 7.47 6.23 -4.47
N GLN A 73 7.93 7.41 -4.09
CA GLN A 73 9.14 7.60 -3.26
C GLN A 73 8.83 8.06 -1.82
N ASP A 74 7.63 8.59 -1.57
CA ASP A 74 7.28 9.21 -0.28
C ASP A 74 6.97 8.18 0.84
N PHE A 75 6.56 6.97 0.46
CA PHE A 75 6.22 5.87 1.36
C PHE A 75 6.36 4.52 0.64
N ASP A 76 6.49 3.44 1.40
CA ASP A 76 6.54 2.08 0.87
C ASP A 76 5.15 1.46 0.76
N ILE A 77 4.30 1.70 1.76
CA ILE A 77 2.92 1.19 1.82
C ILE A 77 1.98 2.32 2.23
N LEU A 78 0.84 2.44 1.56
CA LEU A 78 -0.29 3.23 2.04
C LEU A 78 -1.49 2.31 2.22
N ILE A 79 -2.05 2.30 3.43
CA ILE A 79 -3.30 1.62 3.73
C ILE A 79 -4.43 2.65 3.68
N GLY A 80 -5.25 2.50 2.65
CA GLY A 80 -6.35 3.39 2.38
C GLY A 80 -7.70 2.83 2.80
N HIS A 81 -7.85 1.52 2.79
CA HIS A 81 -9.07 0.90 3.32
C HIS A 81 -9.05 0.92 4.86
N PRO A 82 -10.19 1.21 5.52
CA PRO A 82 -10.29 1.13 6.97
C PRO A 82 -9.71 -0.19 7.50
N ILE A 83 -8.88 -0.09 8.54
CA ILE A 83 -8.28 -1.26 9.17
C ILE A 83 -9.02 -1.55 10.47
N GLU A 84 -10.22 -2.11 10.37
CA GLU A 84 -11.07 -2.37 11.54
C GLU A 84 -10.31 -3.15 12.66
N ASN A 85 -9.37 -4.02 12.29
CA ASN A 85 -8.59 -4.83 13.22
C ASN A 85 -7.26 -4.20 13.73
N PHE A 86 -6.70 -3.18 13.07
CA PHE A 86 -5.42 -2.56 13.47
C PHE A 86 -5.62 -1.21 14.19
N LEU A 87 -6.83 -0.65 14.11
CA LEU A 87 -7.18 0.67 14.64
C LEU A 87 -7.42 0.72 16.16
N LEU A 88 -7.18 -0.36 16.90
CA LEU A 88 -7.32 -0.31 18.36
C LEU A 88 -6.37 0.72 18.99
N ASP A 89 -5.21 1.00 18.37
CA ASP A 89 -4.23 2.00 18.82
C ASP A 89 -3.64 2.89 17.70
N ALA A 90 -4.01 2.68 16.42
CA ALA A 90 -3.44 3.46 15.33
C ALA A 90 -4.08 4.87 15.25
N PRO A 91 -3.28 5.93 15.07
CA PRO A 91 -3.81 7.29 14.98
C PRO A 91 -4.78 7.39 13.80
N ILE A 92 -5.83 8.20 13.98
CA ILE A 92 -6.89 8.46 12.97
C ILE A 92 -6.31 8.90 11.60
N LEU A 93 -5.06 9.37 11.60
CA LEU A 93 -4.20 9.61 10.45
C LEU A 93 -2.72 9.53 10.91
N GLY A 94 -1.82 8.83 10.20
CA GLY A 94 -0.40 8.81 10.57
C GLY A 94 0.44 7.65 10.02
N LYS A 95 1.72 7.61 10.38
CA LYS A 95 2.63 6.50 10.05
C LYS A 95 2.26 5.25 10.85
N LEU A 96 2.29 4.10 10.20
CA LEU A 96 2.17 2.78 10.81
C LEU A 96 3.57 2.19 10.95
N ASP A 97 3.84 1.58 12.10
CA ASP A 97 5.04 0.77 12.33
C ASP A 97 4.76 -0.63 11.77
N VAL A 98 5.33 -0.99 10.62
CA VAL A 98 5.04 -2.25 9.90
C VAL A 98 6.20 -3.23 9.92
#